data_AF-A0A958ZGF1-F1
#
_entry.id   AF-A0A958ZGF1-F1
#
_cell.length_a   1.000
_cell.length_b   1.000
_cell.length_c   1.000
_cell.angle_alpha   90.00
_cell.angle_beta   90.00
_cell.angle_gamma   90.00
#
_symmetry.space_group_name_H-M   'P 1'
#
loop_
_entity.id
_entity.type
_entity.pdbx_description
1 polymer ?
#
loop_
_entity_poly.entity_id
_entity_poly.type
_entity_poly.pdbx_seq_one_letter_code
_entity_poly.pdbx_strand_id
1 'polypeptide(L)'
;MKKIGERITFEDQKGFTTIVIAPASVDWKNAMLFGWVIAWTYVGVYIAYNFIAGLFSDDQQIYFAAFMVFWFYFEFRSIKSLLWIKYGKELIKIDEEYLVFKKSIKSYGKANKFFLENIKKFEEIENNDSKWIKAFENSYWELGKETMQFEVMGKKVKFGRKLNEQDVKLLFKVIEKRLNQKLKRKK
;
A
#
# COMPACT_ATOMS: atom_id res chain seq x y z
N MET A 1 11.19 18.76 8.11
CA MET A 1 11.04 17.28 8.12
C MET A 1 12.41 16.59 8.09
N LYS A 2 12.61 15.56 8.93
CA LYS A 2 13.83 14.72 8.96
C LYS A 2 13.58 13.44 8.15
N LYS A 3 14.56 13.00 7.37
CA LYS A 3 14.46 11.80 6.52
C LYS A 3 15.15 10.61 7.19
N ILE A 4 14.53 9.42 7.11
CA ILE A 4 15.09 8.14 7.57
C ILE A 4 15.07 7.18 6.38
N GLY A 5 16.24 6.68 6.01
CA GLY A 5 16.38 5.90 4.79
C GLY A 5 15.95 6.68 3.55
N GLU A 6 15.44 5.99 2.54
CA GLU A 6 15.06 6.62 1.26
C GLU A 6 13.60 7.08 1.23
N ARG A 7 12.72 6.40 1.97
CA ARG A 7 11.26 6.50 1.80
C ARG A 7 10.50 6.97 3.03
N ILE A 8 11.15 7.05 4.19
CA ILE A 8 10.51 7.43 5.44
C ILE A 8 10.89 8.87 5.77
N THR A 9 9.91 9.70 6.04
CA THR A 9 10.10 11.06 6.50
C THR A 9 9.31 11.26 7.78
N PHE A 10 9.91 11.89 8.77
CA PHE A 10 9.22 12.22 10.01
C PHE A 10 9.38 13.68 10.39
N GLU A 11 8.38 14.20 11.08
CA GLU A 11 8.36 15.55 11.63
C GLU A 11 7.83 15.51 13.04
N ASP A 12 8.65 15.98 13.98
CA ASP A 12 8.26 16.17 15.36
C ASP A 12 7.71 17.59 15.51
N GLN A 13 6.46 17.70 15.94
CA GLN A 13 5.85 18.96 16.35
C GLN A 13 5.57 18.93 17.86
N LYS A 14 5.25 20.08 18.46
CA LYS A 14 4.90 20.14 19.88
C LYS A 14 3.63 19.30 20.12
N GLY A 15 3.76 18.16 20.79
CA GLY A 15 2.66 17.25 21.13
C GLY A 15 2.63 15.98 20.29
N PHE A 16 2.84 16.06 18.97
CA PHE A 16 2.70 14.91 18.05
C PHE A 16 3.90 14.71 17.11
N THR A 17 4.14 13.45 16.74
CA THR A 17 5.09 13.04 15.70
C THR A 17 4.33 12.53 14.48
N THR A 18 4.63 13.08 13.31
CA THR A 18 4.07 12.61 12.03
C THR A 18 5.15 11.85 11.26
N ILE A 19 4.83 10.64 10.82
CA ILE A 19 5.67 9.79 9.99
C ILE A 19 4.94 9.55 8.67
N VAL A 20 5.65 9.78 7.57
CA VAL A 20 5.18 9.60 6.20
C VAL A 20 6.05 8.53 5.54
N ILE A 21 5.41 7.48 5.03
CA ILE A 21 6.07 6.42 4.28
C ILE A 21 5.64 6.55 2.82
N ALA A 22 6.61 6.84 1.96
CA ALA A 22 6.44 6.90 0.52
C ALA A 22 6.38 5.48 -0.09
N PRO A 23 5.67 5.28 -1.21
CA PRO A 23 5.60 4.00 -1.90
C PRO A 23 6.97 3.64 -2.48
N ALA A 24 7.20 2.35 -2.74
CA ALA A 24 8.40 1.91 -3.44
C ALA A 24 8.27 2.34 -4.90
N SER A 25 9.20 3.17 -5.37
CA SER A 25 9.19 3.68 -6.74
C SER A 25 10.55 3.46 -7.39
N VAL A 26 10.56 2.80 -8.54
CA VAL A 26 11.71 2.69 -9.44
C VAL A 26 11.26 3.24 -10.79
N ASP A 27 11.91 4.30 -11.27
CA ASP A 27 11.40 5.10 -12.39
C ASP A 27 11.18 4.29 -13.68
N TRP A 28 12.13 3.42 -14.04
CA TRP A 28 11.96 2.58 -15.24
C TRP A 28 10.80 1.59 -15.08
N LYS A 29 10.63 1.01 -13.89
CA LYS A 29 9.51 0.08 -13.59
C LYS A 29 8.18 0.82 -13.59
N ASN A 30 8.16 2.08 -13.16
CA ASN A 30 6.99 2.97 -13.27
C ASN A 30 6.61 3.22 -14.72
N ALA A 31 7.59 3.55 -15.56
CA ALA A 31 7.36 3.76 -16.99
C ALA A 31 6.84 2.48 -17.67
N MET A 32 7.42 1.32 -17.34
CA MET A 32 6.97 0.02 -17.84
C MET A 32 5.54 -0.30 -17.40
N LEU A 33 5.20 -0.09 -16.12
CA LEU A 33 3.83 -0.30 -15.63
C LEU A 33 2.83 0.67 -16.27
N PHE A 34 3.22 1.92 -16.50
CA PHE A 34 2.38 2.91 -17.18
C PHE A 34 2.14 2.52 -18.64
N GLY A 35 3.18 2.11 -19.36
CA GLY A 35 3.05 1.58 -20.73
C GLY A 35 2.20 0.31 -20.77
N TRP A 36 2.36 -0.58 -19.78
CA TRP A 36 1.54 -1.78 -19.65
C TRP A 36 0.07 -1.46 -19.48
N VAL A 37 -0.29 -0.52 -18.59
CA VAL A 37 -1.67 -0.07 -18.41
C VAL A 37 -2.21 0.50 -19.72
N ILE A 38 -1.48 1.40 -20.40
CA ILE A 38 -1.95 1.97 -21.68
C ILE A 38 -2.22 0.89 -22.73
N ALA A 39 -1.29 -0.05 -22.91
CA ALA A 39 -1.44 -1.13 -23.87
C ALA A 39 -2.63 -2.03 -23.52
N TRP A 40 -2.79 -2.37 -22.24
CA TRP A 40 -3.90 -3.19 -21.75
C TRP A 40 -5.25 -2.48 -21.88
N THR A 41 -5.31 -1.19 -21.56
CA THR A 41 -6.47 -0.32 -21.77
C THR A 41 -6.86 -0.32 -23.25
N TYR A 42 -5.89 -0.09 -24.14
CA TYR A 42 -6.10 -0.01 -25.58
C TYR A 42 -6.70 -1.30 -26.15
N VAL A 43 -6.13 -2.46 -25.79
CA VAL A 43 -6.65 -3.77 -26.24
C VAL A 43 -8.08 -3.99 -25.77
N GLY A 44 -8.38 -3.69 -24.50
CA GLY A 44 -9.74 -3.87 -23.98
C GLY A 44 -10.76 -2.95 -24.64
N VAL A 45 -10.42 -1.67 -24.83
CA VAL A 45 -11.28 -0.70 -25.51
C VAL A 45 -11.50 -1.09 -26.96
N TYR A 46 -10.45 -1.55 -27.65
CA TYR A 46 -10.56 -2.02 -29.04
C TYR A 46 -11.52 -3.22 -29.14
N ILE A 47 -11.36 -4.23 -28.28
CA ILE A 47 -12.24 -5.40 -28.30
C ILE A 47 -13.70 -5.01 -27.95
N ALA A 48 -13.89 -4.15 -26.94
CA ALA A 48 -15.21 -3.63 -26.59
C ALA A 48 -15.85 -2.82 -27.74
N TYR A 49 -15.07 -2.04 -28.47
CA TYR A 49 -15.54 -1.33 -29.67
C TYR A 49 -16.01 -2.30 -30.76
N ASN A 50 -15.23 -3.35 -31.05
CA ASN A 50 -15.62 -4.36 -32.05
C ASN A 50 -16.92 -5.09 -31.64
N PHE A 51 -17.12 -5.33 -30.34
CA PHE A 51 -18.37 -5.90 -29.82
C PHE A 51 -19.56 -4.96 -30.05
N ILE A 52 -19.43 -3.67 -29.72
CA ILE A 52 -20.49 -2.66 -29.94
C ILE A 52 -20.77 -2.46 -31.43
N ALA A 53 -19.75 -2.58 -32.28
CA ALA A 53 -19.87 -2.48 -33.74
C ALA A 53 -20.55 -3.70 -34.38
N GLY A 54 -20.95 -4.71 -33.60
CA GLY A 54 -21.66 -5.89 -34.10
C GLY A 54 -20.79 -6.86 -34.89
N LEU A 55 -19.47 -6.84 -34.69
CA LEU A 55 -18.52 -7.70 -35.40
C LEU A 55 -18.39 -9.11 -34.79
N PHE A 56 -19.17 -9.42 -33.75
CA PHE A 56 -19.13 -10.68 -33.01
C PHE A 56 -20.35 -11.54 -33.37
N SER A 57 -20.13 -12.82 -33.67
CA SER A 57 -21.22 -13.79 -33.78
C SER A 57 -21.80 -14.15 -32.40
N ASP A 58 -22.99 -14.75 -32.35
CA ASP A 58 -23.68 -15.08 -31.09
C ASP A 58 -22.82 -15.93 -30.14
N ASP A 59 -22.10 -16.92 -30.66
CA ASP A 59 -21.18 -17.75 -29.87
C ASP A 59 -20.00 -16.94 -29.30
N GLN A 60 -19.55 -15.91 -30.01
CA GLN A 60 -18.43 -15.06 -29.60
C GLN A 60 -18.79 -14.09 -28.47
N GLN A 61 -20.08 -13.83 -28.25
CA GLN A 61 -20.54 -12.92 -27.20
C GLN A 61 -20.25 -13.48 -25.79
N ILE A 62 -20.38 -14.79 -25.60
CA ILE A 62 -20.09 -15.45 -24.32
C ILE A 62 -18.60 -15.38 -24.00
N TYR A 63 -17.74 -15.63 -25.00
CA TYR A 63 -16.30 -15.50 -24.84
C TYR A 63 -15.88 -14.06 -24.54
N PHE A 64 -16.51 -13.07 -25.20
CA PHE A 64 -16.30 -11.66 -24.91
C PHE A 64 -16.67 -11.31 -23.47
N ALA A 65 -17.84 -11.75 -22.99
CA ALA A 65 -18.28 -11.47 -21.62
C ALA A 65 -17.28 -12.03 -20.58
N ALA A 66 -16.84 -13.28 -20.75
CA ALA A 66 -15.83 -13.89 -19.88
C ALA A 66 -14.49 -13.13 -19.93
N PHE A 67 -14.04 -12.76 -21.14
CA PHE A 67 -12.84 -11.95 -21.35
C PHE A 67 -12.95 -10.60 -20.64
N MET A 68 -14.07 -9.89 -20.75
CA MET A 68 -14.25 -8.56 -20.16
C MET A 68 -14.22 -8.58 -18.64
N VAL A 69 -14.79 -9.62 -18.00
CA VAL A 69 -14.70 -9.78 -16.54
C VAL A 69 -13.24 -9.92 -16.10
N PHE A 70 -12.48 -10.78 -16.78
CA PHE A 70 -11.06 -10.97 -16.50
C PHE A 70 -10.26 -9.69 -16.77
N TRP A 71 -10.46 -9.11 -17.94
CA TRP A 71 -9.78 -7.90 -18.39
C TRP A 71 -10.00 -6.75 -17.40
N PHE A 72 -11.26 -6.49 -17.01
CA PHE A 72 -11.61 -5.41 -16.09
C PHE A 72 -10.99 -5.61 -14.71
N TYR A 73 -10.98 -6.85 -14.21
CA TYR A 73 -10.36 -7.17 -12.93
C TYR A 73 -8.85 -6.85 -12.91
N PHE A 74 -8.11 -7.27 -13.94
CA PHE A 74 -6.67 -7.02 -14.04
C PHE A 74 -6.34 -5.56 -14.36
N GLU A 75 -7.17 -4.91 -15.17
CA GLU A 75 -7.05 -3.48 -15.46
C GLU A 75 -7.22 -2.66 -14.18
N PHE A 76 -8.28 -2.94 -13.43
CA PHE A 76 -8.54 -2.27 -12.15
C PHE A 76 -7.39 -2.47 -11.16
N ARG A 77 -6.85 -3.69 -11.04
CA ARG A 77 -5.67 -3.96 -10.19
C ARG A 77 -4.46 -3.15 -10.63
N SER A 78 -4.17 -3.12 -11.92
CA SER A 78 -2.99 -2.45 -12.49
C SER A 78 -3.07 -0.93 -12.31
N ILE A 79 -4.23 -0.33 -12.61
CA ILE A 79 -4.49 1.10 -12.39
C ILE A 79 -4.35 1.44 -10.90
N LYS A 80 -4.93 0.62 -10.01
CA LYS A 80 -4.84 0.85 -8.56
C LYS A 80 -3.38 0.82 -8.07
N SER A 81 -2.56 -0.10 -8.58
CA SER A 81 -1.14 -0.14 -8.27
C SER A 81 -0.41 1.12 -8.76
N LEU A 82 -0.69 1.55 -10.00
CA LEU A 82 -0.11 2.75 -10.59
C LEU A 82 -0.47 4.01 -9.78
N LEU A 83 -1.74 4.16 -9.39
CA LEU A 83 -2.20 5.25 -8.53
C LEU A 83 -1.52 5.23 -7.16
N TRP A 84 -1.30 4.05 -6.58
CA TRP A 84 -0.57 3.90 -5.33
C TRP A 84 0.90 4.29 -5.46
N ILE A 85 1.58 3.89 -6.53
CA ILE A 85 3.00 4.23 -6.71
C ILE A 85 3.16 5.73 -6.96
N LYS A 86 2.24 6.35 -7.70
CA LYS A 86 2.31 7.77 -8.05
C LYS A 86 1.84 8.71 -6.92
N TYR A 87 0.78 8.33 -6.20
CA TYR A 87 0.11 9.22 -5.23
C TYR A 87 -0.14 8.58 -3.87
N GLY A 88 0.18 7.31 -3.68
CA GLY A 88 0.02 6.59 -2.43
C GLY A 88 0.97 7.12 -1.37
N LYS A 89 0.52 7.17 -0.12
CA LYS A 89 1.33 7.46 1.07
C LYS A 89 0.71 6.78 2.28
N GLU A 90 1.54 6.22 3.15
CA GLU A 90 1.11 5.79 4.48
C GLU A 90 1.47 6.88 5.50
N LEU A 91 0.47 7.34 6.25
CA LEU A 91 0.61 8.38 7.25
C LEU A 91 0.38 7.76 8.62
N ILE A 92 1.37 7.91 9.50
CA ILE A 92 1.31 7.50 10.89
C ILE A 92 1.49 8.77 11.72
N LYS A 93 0.48 9.17 12.48
CA LYS A 93 0.58 10.26 13.45
C LYS A 93 0.50 9.68 14.85
N ILE A 94 1.49 9.97 15.68
CA ILE A 94 1.54 9.56 17.08
C ILE A 94 1.38 10.81 17.92
N ASP A 95 0.26 10.90 18.62
CA ASP A 95 -0.05 11.96 19.59
C ASP A 95 0.22 11.47 21.02
N GLU A 96 -0.29 12.17 22.03
CA GLU A 96 -0.15 11.77 23.44
C GLU A 96 -1.06 10.60 23.84
N GLU A 97 -2.21 10.48 23.18
CA GLU A 97 -3.23 9.48 23.50
C GLU A 97 -3.47 8.48 22.36
N TYR A 98 -3.26 8.93 21.11
CA TYR A 98 -3.67 8.19 19.92
C TYR A 98 -2.53 7.96 18.94
N LEU A 99 -2.50 6.78 18.32
CA LEU A 99 -1.86 6.52 17.04
C LEU A 99 -2.92 6.57 15.94
N VAL A 100 -2.76 7.49 14.99
CA VAL A 100 -3.61 7.60 13.81
C VAL A 100 -2.87 7.03 12.61
N PHE A 101 -3.47 6.03 11.98
CA PHE A 101 -2.94 5.44 10.76
C PHE A 101 -3.88 5.69 9.59
N LYS A 102 -3.34 6.25 8.50
CA LYS A 102 -4.08 6.51 7.26
C LYS A 102 -3.27 6.01 6.07
N LYS A 103 -3.84 5.05 5.32
CA LYS A 103 -3.41 4.75 3.95
C LYS A 103 -4.11 5.73 3.03
N SER A 104 -3.34 6.57 2.34
CA SER A 104 -3.88 7.60 1.46
C SER A 104 -3.42 7.41 0.02
N ILE A 105 -4.32 7.64 -0.93
CA ILE A 105 -3.99 7.86 -2.33
C ILE A 105 -4.41 9.29 -2.64
N LYS A 106 -3.44 10.16 -2.91
CA LYS A 106 -3.64 11.61 -2.99
C LYS A 106 -4.20 12.16 -1.65
N SER A 107 -5.46 12.58 -1.58
CA SER A 107 -6.13 13.04 -0.36
C SER A 107 -7.09 12.01 0.25
N TYR A 108 -7.52 11.02 -0.55
CA TYR A 108 -8.50 10.02 -0.17
C TYR A 108 -7.88 8.92 0.67
N GLY A 109 -8.57 8.50 1.73
CA GLY A 109 -8.14 7.42 2.60
C GLY A 109 -8.81 7.48 3.98
N LYS A 110 -9.14 6.31 4.54
CA LYS A 110 -9.73 6.22 5.88
C LYS A 110 -8.63 6.34 6.93
N ALA A 111 -8.76 7.30 7.84
CA ALA A 111 -7.90 7.42 9.01
C ALA A 111 -8.49 6.59 10.16
N ASN A 112 -7.72 5.64 10.68
CA ASN A 112 -8.10 4.84 11.83
C ASN A 112 -7.32 5.35 13.05
N LYS A 113 -8.03 5.67 14.12
CA LYS A 113 -7.45 6.12 15.39
C LYS A 113 -7.39 4.93 16.35
N PHE A 114 -6.24 4.75 17.00
CA PHE A 114 -6.00 3.69 17.97
C PHE A 114 -5.46 4.31 19.25
N PHE A 115 -6.01 3.95 20.41
CA PHE A 115 -5.47 4.38 21.69
C PHE A 115 -4.11 3.71 21.94
N LEU A 116 -3.11 4.49 22.37
CA LEU A 116 -1.76 3.97 22.59
C LEU A 116 -1.71 2.82 23.61
N GLU A 117 -2.58 2.87 24.62
CA GLU A 117 -2.69 1.84 25.67
C GLU A 117 -3.18 0.49 25.14
N ASN A 118 -3.93 0.50 24.04
CA ASN A 118 -4.46 -0.71 23.43
C ASN A 118 -3.51 -1.34 22.40
N ILE A 119 -2.41 -0.66 22.08
CA ILE A 119 -1.42 -1.17 21.13
C ILE A 119 -0.54 -2.19 21.83
N LYS A 120 -0.56 -3.42 21.33
CA LYS A 120 0.26 -4.54 21.81
C LYS A 120 1.04 -5.13 20.63
N LYS A 121 2.14 -5.83 20.93
CA LYS A 121 2.93 -6.62 19.98
C LYS A 121 3.24 -5.87 18.67
N PHE A 122 4.03 -4.80 18.80
CA PHE A 122 4.58 -4.14 17.63
C PHE A 122 5.73 -5.00 17.11
N GLU A 123 5.58 -5.60 15.93
CA GLU A 123 6.50 -6.63 15.41
C GLU A 123 6.59 -6.60 13.88
N GLU A 124 7.66 -7.20 13.35
CA GLU A 124 7.79 -7.49 11.93
C GLU A 124 6.91 -8.69 11.55
N ILE A 125 6.30 -8.66 10.36
CA ILE A 125 5.44 -9.75 9.90
C ILE A 125 6.33 -10.95 9.54
N GLU A 126 6.12 -12.08 10.24
CA GLU A 126 6.77 -13.34 9.88
C GLU A 126 6.42 -13.77 8.45
N ASN A 127 7.45 -13.95 7.65
CA ASN A 127 7.34 -14.29 6.23
C ASN A 127 7.29 -15.81 6.02
N ASN A 128 6.21 -16.46 6.46
CA ASN A 128 5.98 -17.89 6.21
C ASN A 128 5.36 -18.19 4.82
N ASP A 129 5.39 -17.23 3.90
CA ASP A 129 4.81 -17.42 2.57
C ASP A 129 5.73 -18.27 1.67
N SER A 130 5.12 -19.06 0.80
CA SER A 130 5.82 -19.81 -0.23
C SER A 130 6.59 -18.87 -1.17
N LYS A 131 7.66 -19.37 -1.80
CA LYS A 131 8.49 -18.58 -2.74
C LYS A 131 7.65 -17.94 -3.86
N TRP A 132 6.62 -18.63 -4.33
CA TRP A 132 5.70 -18.14 -5.36
C TRP A 132 4.83 -16.98 -4.88
N ILE A 133 4.25 -17.07 -3.69
CA ILE A 133 3.45 -15.99 -3.10
C ILE A 133 4.34 -14.75 -2.90
N LYS A 134 5.56 -14.93 -2.40
CA LYS A 134 6.53 -13.83 -2.27
C LYS A 134 6.86 -13.18 -3.61
N ALA A 135 7.08 -13.98 -4.67
CA ALA A 135 7.33 -13.44 -6.01
C ALA A 135 6.12 -12.65 -6.55
N PHE A 136 4.91 -13.17 -6.35
CA PHE A 136 3.68 -12.51 -6.75
C PHE A 136 3.47 -11.19 -6.00
N GLU A 137 3.58 -11.17 -4.67
CA GLU A 137 3.41 -9.95 -3.86
C GLU A 137 4.50 -8.90 -4.12
N ASN A 138 5.72 -9.34 -4.46
CA ASN A 138 6.81 -8.44 -4.82
C ASN A 138 6.69 -7.90 -6.26
N SER A 139 5.78 -8.44 -7.06
CA SER A 139 5.56 -7.98 -8.43
C SER A 139 5.14 -6.50 -8.44
N TYR A 140 5.56 -5.78 -9.48
CA TYR A 140 5.42 -4.33 -9.52
C TYR A 140 3.97 -3.88 -9.77
N TRP A 141 3.19 -4.71 -10.47
CA TRP A 141 1.76 -4.51 -10.67
C TRP A 141 0.92 -4.84 -9.42
N GLU A 142 1.51 -5.48 -8.41
CA GLU A 142 0.89 -5.69 -7.11
C GLU A 142 1.27 -4.58 -6.14
N LEU A 143 0.30 -4.22 -5.32
CA LEU A 143 0.45 -3.20 -4.29
C LEU A 143 1.59 -3.52 -3.31
N GLY A 144 1.81 -4.81 -3.05
CA GLY A 144 2.88 -5.29 -2.18
C GLY A 144 2.46 -5.56 -0.76
N LYS A 145 3.22 -6.46 -0.14
CA LYS A 145 3.05 -6.84 1.25
C LYS A 145 3.45 -5.71 2.20
N GLU A 146 2.69 -5.58 3.28
CA GLU A 146 3.11 -4.85 4.47
C GLU A 146 4.18 -5.65 5.23
N THR A 147 5.15 -4.97 5.82
CA THR A 147 6.27 -5.61 6.54
C THR A 147 6.12 -5.54 8.06
N MET A 148 5.31 -4.64 8.60
CA MET A 148 5.12 -4.50 10.05
C MET A 148 3.65 -4.65 10.44
N GLN A 149 3.42 -5.10 11.67
CA GLN A 149 2.09 -5.17 12.25
C GLN A 149 2.08 -4.75 13.73
N PHE A 150 0.91 -4.32 14.18
CA PHE A 150 0.61 -4.16 15.61
C PHE A 150 -0.79 -4.70 15.92
N GLU A 151 -0.99 -5.14 17.16
CA GLU A 151 -2.26 -5.67 17.63
C GLU A 151 -3.04 -4.62 18.42
N VAL A 152 -4.32 -4.42 18.09
CA VAL A 152 -5.24 -3.57 18.85
C VAL A 152 -6.52 -4.34 19.10
N MET A 153 -6.85 -4.59 20.37
CA MET A 153 -8.08 -5.29 20.77
C MET A 153 -8.30 -6.60 19.98
N GLY A 154 -7.24 -7.40 19.81
CA GLY A 154 -7.28 -8.66 19.04
C GLY A 154 -7.24 -8.52 17.52
N LYS A 155 -7.24 -7.30 16.95
CA LYS A 155 -7.12 -7.07 15.50
C LYS A 155 -5.68 -6.71 15.13
N LYS A 156 -5.11 -7.38 14.13
CA LYS A 156 -3.79 -7.07 13.58
C LYS A 156 -3.89 -5.97 12.51
N VAL A 157 -3.20 -4.86 12.73
CA VAL A 157 -3.09 -3.74 11.79
C VAL A 157 -1.74 -3.80 11.10
N LYS A 158 -1.74 -3.92 9.77
CA LYS A 158 -0.52 -4.07 8.94
C LYS A 158 -0.17 -2.79 8.18
N PHE A 159 1.11 -2.43 8.15
CA PHE A 159 1.66 -1.22 7.50
C PHE A 159 3.14 -1.41 7.09
N GLY A 160 3.75 -0.42 6.44
CA GLY A 160 5.14 -0.49 6.02
C GLY A 160 5.31 -1.22 4.69
N ARG A 161 4.55 -0.82 3.67
CA ARG A 161 4.50 -1.54 2.40
C ARG A 161 5.82 -1.56 1.64
N LYS A 162 6.27 -2.77 1.24
CA LYS A 162 7.51 -3.02 0.48
C LYS A 162 8.76 -2.34 1.10
N LEU A 163 8.82 -2.15 2.42
CA LEU A 163 10.02 -1.59 3.06
C LEU A 163 11.16 -2.62 3.03
N ASN A 164 12.40 -2.14 2.88
CA ASN A 164 13.58 -2.99 3.00
C ASN A 164 13.85 -3.29 4.50
N GLU A 165 14.63 -4.32 4.80
CA GLU A 165 14.89 -4.73 6.19
C GLU A 165 15.57 -3.61 7.02
N GLN A 166 16.37 -2.76 6.38
CA GLN A 166 17.07 -1.65 7.04
C GLN A 166 16.07 -0.56 7.49
N ASP A 167 15.19 -0.14 6.60
CA ASP A 167 14.13 0.85 6.82
C ASP A 167 13.12 0.33 7.84
N VAL A 168 12.80 -0.98 7.82
CA VAL A 168 11.95 -1.63 8.84
C VAL A 168 12.58 -1.49 10.22
N LYS A 169 13.85 -1.87 10.37
CA LYS A 169 14.58 -1.76 11.66
C LYS A 169 14.66 -0.32 12.15
N LEU A 170 14.90 0.64 11.25
CA LEU A 170 14.95 2.06 11.60
C LEU A 170 13.57 2.60 12.02
N LEU A 171 12.52 2.26 11.27
CA LEU A 171 11.15 2.67 11.56
C LEU A 171 10.67 2.09 12.89
N PHE A 172 10.99 0.82 13.15
CA PHE A 172 10.69 0.15 14.41
C PHE A 172 11.32 0.89 15.59
N LYS A 173 12.62 1.18 15.54
CA LYS A 173 13.33 1.92 16.59
C LYS A 173 12.74 3.30 16.85
N VAL A 174 12.31 4.00 15.79
CA VAL A 174 11.69 5.32 15.91
C VAL A 174 10.35 5.22 16.62
N ILE A 175 9.48 4.31 16.15
CA ILE A 175 8.14 4.15 16.73
C ILE A 175 8.25 3.69 18.19
N GLU A 176 9.06 2.68 18.47
CA GLU A 176 9.28 2.17 19.83
C GLU A 176 9.79 3.26 20.78
N LYS A 177 10.81 4.03 20.37
CA LYS A 177 11.33 5.14 21.16
C LYS A 177 10.25 6.17 21.50
N ARG A 178 9.37 6.49 20.54
CA ARG A 178 8.30 7.48 20.74
C ARG A 178 7.16 6.94 21.60
N LEU A 179 6.76 5.70 21.37
CA LEU A 179 5.76 5.02 22.21
C LEU A 179 6.24 4.96 23.66
N ASN A 180 7.48 4.53 23.90
CA ASN A 180 8.05 4.45 25.24
C ASN A 180 8.20 5.82 25.91
N GLN A 181 8.58 6.87 25.17
CA GLN A 181 8.66 8.24 25.71
C GLN A 181 7.29 8.77 26.14
N LYS A 182 6.24 8.50 25.36
CA LYS A 182 4.88 8.96 25.67
C LYS A 182 4.22 8.14 26.77
N LEU A 183 4.41 6.81 26.77
CA LEU A 183 3.93 5.93 27.84
C LEU A 183 4.61 6.22 29.19
N LYS A 184 5.92 6.52 29.19
CA LYS A 184 6.64 6.92 30.41
C LYS A 184 6.23 8.29 30.96
N ARG A 185 5.76 9.21 30.12
CA ARG A 185 5.22 10.51 30.55
C ARG A 185 3.82 10.42 31.16
N LYS A 186 3.09 9.32 30.90
CA LYS A 186 1.75 9.05 31.41
C LYS A 186 1.76 8.34 32.78
N LYS A 187 2.90 7.77 33.19
CA LYS A 187 3.13 7.24 34.54
C LYS A 187 3.67 8.32 35.44
#